data_AF-A0A497FGH9-F1
#
_entry.id   AF-A0A497FGH9-F1
#
_cell.length_a   1.000
_cell.length_b   1.000
_cell.length_c   1.000
_cell.angle_alpha   90.00
_cell.angle_beta   90.00
_cell.angle_gamma   90.00
#
_symmetry.space_group_name_H-M   'P 1'
#
loop_
_entity.id
_entity.type
_entity.pdbx_description
1 polymer ?
#
loop_
_entity_poly.entity_id
_entity_poly.type
_entity_poly.pdbx_seq_one_letter_code
_entity_poly.pdbx_strand_id
1 'polypeptide(L)'
;MNQEKIAKAALLNGVIIVREKEDVSSLQNKGEYGTLLNDGSLRLFPEEALYLVEKGRIKIYKENKEVSKIELISLFSKRDPLFWIKYTLYYDLRKRGFIVKEGFSSVTIEYRVRKVGENSSFMKYLVIGLREGLKVTFAELENIVTRALRSRKIPIMAIIDKEGNISYYSVSPLT
;
A
#
# COMPACT_ATOMS: atom_id res chain seq x y z
N MET A 1 2.37 -19.02 23.49
CA MET A 1 2.63 -17.75 22.75
C MET A 1 3.86 -17.95 21.89
N ASN A 2 3.71 -18.21 20.58
CA ASN A 2 4.85 -18.17 19.68
C ASN A 2 5.31 -16.71 19.60
N GLN A 3 6.56 -16.43 19.96
CA GLN A 3 7.16 -15.14 19.64
C GLN A 3 7.13 -14.99 18.11
N GLU A 4 6.44 -13.96 17.61
CA GLU A 4 6.40 -13.72 16.17
C GLU A 4 7.81 -13.37 15.70
N LYS A 5 8.35 -14.18 14.77
CA LYS A 5 9.62 -13.89 14.10
C LYS A 5 9.53 -12.54 13.41
N ILE A 6 10.44 -11.63 13.78
CA ILE A 6 10.59 -10.32 13.13
C ILE A 6 11.45 -10.51 11.88
N ALA A 7 10.89 -10.20 10.71
CA ALA A 7 11.58 -10.31 9.44
C ALA A 7 12.70 -9.25 9.30
N LYS A 8 13.72 -9.54 8.49
CA LYS A 8 14.78 -8.58 8.15
C LYS A 8 14.70 -8.17 6.68
N ALA A 9 14.82 -6.87 6.42
CA ALA A 9 14.94 -6.30 5.08
C ALA A 9 16.20 -5.44 4.95
N ALA A 10 16.71 -5.34 3.72
CA ALA A 10 17.75 -4.42 3.33
C ALA A 10 17.16 -3.24 2.53
N LEU A 11 17.57 -2.02 2.87
CA LEU A 11 17.34 -0.82 2.09
C LEU A 11 18.50 -0.63 1.11
N LEU A 12 18.24 -0.83 -0.19
CA LEU A 12 19.22 -0.74 -1.26
C LEU A 12 18.70 0.20 -2.35
N ASN A 13 19.43 1.27 -2.64
CA ASN A 13 19.07 2.25 -3.68
C ASN A 13 17.61 2.76 -3.57
N GLY A 14 17.13 2.95 -2.33
CA GLY A 14 15.76 3.40 -2.07
C GLY A 14 14.68 2.32 -2.26
N VAL A 15 15.07 1.05 -2.43
CA VAL A 15 14.19 -0.12 -2.52
C VAL A 15 14.39 -1.00 -1.29
N ILE A 16 13.30 -1.59 -0.79
CA ILE A 16 13.31 -2.43 0.40
C ILE A 16 13.12 -3.86 -0.02
N ILE A 17 14.11 -4.70 0.26
CA ILE A 17 14.17 -6.10 -0.19
C ILE A 17 14.31 -7.02 1.01
N VAL A 18 13.45 -8.03 1.09
CA VAL A 18 13.57 -9.18 2.00
C VAL A 18 14.13 -10.34 1.19
N ARG A 19 15.25 -10.93 1.64
CA ARG A 19 15.93 -12.02 0.91
C ARG A 19 15.78 -13.39 1.57
N GLU A 20 15.67 -13.42 2.89
CA GLU A 20 15.57 -14.67 3.64
C GLU A 20 14.26 -15.38 3.33
N LYS A 21 14.34 -16.63 2.82
CA LYS A 21 13.18 -17.38 2.34
C LYS A 21 12.08 -17.53 3.40
N GLU A 22 12.48 -17.75 4.65
CA GLU A 22 11.56 -17.85 5.79
C GLU A 22 10.83 -16.53 6.06
N ASP A 23 11.52 -15.40 5.92
CA ASP A 23 10.94 -14.07 6.14
C ASP A 23 10.00 -13.70 4.98
N VAL A 24 10.38 -14.02 3.74
CA VAL A 24 9.52 -13.90 2.56
C VAL A 24 8.25 -14.71 2.74
N SER A 25 8.37 -15.98 3.12
CA SER A 25 7.25 -16.89 3.35
C SER A 25 6.33 -16.39 4.47
N SER A 26 6.90 -15.94 5.59
CA SER A 26 6.15 -15.37 6.71
C SER A 26 5.32 -14.15 6.29
N LEU A 27 5.90 -13.23 5.53
CA LEU A 27 5.21 -12.01 5.07
C LEU A 27 4.16 -12.32 4.00
N GLN A 28 4.43 -13.23 3.07
CA GLN A 28 3.47 -13.62 2.04
C GLN A 28 2.27 -14.36 2.63
N ASN A 29 2.49 -15.39 3.46
CA ASN A 29 1.43 -16.24 3.98
C ASN A 29 0.51 -15.52 4.97
N LYS A 30 1.04 -14.56 5.75
CA LYS A 30 0.26 -13.86 6.79
C LYS A 30 -0.53 -12.65 6.29
N GLY A 31 -0.18 -12.09 5.13
CA GLY A 31 -0.86 -10.87 4.67
C GLY A 31 -0.56 -10.44 3.25
N GLU A 32 0.06 -11.31 2.45
CA GLU A 32 0.39 -11.04 1.05
C GLU A 32 1.10 -9.70 0.88
N TYR A 33 2.09 -9.43 1.74
CA TYR A 33 2.92 -8.24 1.62
C TYR A 33 3.93 -8.42 0.51
N GLY A 34 4.13 -7.40 -0.31
CA GLY A 34 5.24 -7.27 -1.24
C GLY A 34 4.97 -7.87 -2.61
N THR A 35 5.95 -7.71 -3.48
CA THR A 35 6.00 -8.30 -4.81
C THR A 35 7.17 -9.28 -4.86
N LEU A 36 6.88 -10.55 -5.12
CA LEU A 36 7.91 -11.57 -5.30
C LEU A 36 8.67 -11.28 -6.59
N LEU A 37 10.00 -11.26 -6.49
CA LEU A 37 10.91 -11.08 -7.62
C LEU A 37 11.36 -12.46 -8.16
N ASN A 38 11.93 -12.46 -9.37
CA ASN A 38 12.35 -13.69 -10.04
C ASN A 38 13.44 -14.47 -9.29
N ASP A 39 14.23 -13.79 -8.45
CA ASP A 39 15.27 -14.38 -7.61
C ASP A 39 14.73 -14.95 -6.28
N GLY A 40 13.41 -14.90 -6.07
CA GLY A 40 12.75 -15.34 -4.85
C GLY A 40 12.79 -14.33 -3.71
N SER A 41 13.41 -13.17 -3.91
CA SER A 41 13.35 -12.07 -2.93
C SER A 41 12.02 -11.33 -3.01
N LEU A 42 11.67 -10.64 -1.94
CA LEU A 42 10.42 -9.90 -1.83
C LEU A 42 10.69 -8.40 -1.77
N ARG A 43 10.13 -7.66 -2.73
CA ARG A 43 10.18 -6.20 -2.76
C ARG A 43 8.98 -5.62 -2.02
N LEU A 44 9.24 -4.75 -1.05
CA LEU A 44 8.21 -3.96 -0.37
C LEU A 44 8.19 -2.55 -0.96
N PHE A 45 6.99 -2.02 -1.20
CA PHE A 45 6.84 -0.60 -1.52
C PHE A 45 6.81 0.24 -0.23
N PRO A 46 7.07 1.57 -0.30
CA PRO A 46 7.34 2.40 0.87
C PRO A 46 6.29 2.34 1.99
N GLU A 47 5.01 2.46 1.64
CA GLU A 47 3.89 2.49 2.58
C GLU A 47 3.77 1.16 3.33
N GLU A 48 3.98 0.07 2.61
CA GLU A 48 3.95 -1.28 3.17
C GLU A 48 5.11 -1.54 4.11
N ALA A 49 6.32 -1.12 3.73
CA ALA A 49 7.49 -1.26 4.57
C ALA A 49 7.32 -0.47 5.88
N LEU A 50 6.83 0.78 5.80
CA LEU A 50 6.56 1.59 6.99
C LEU A 50 5.47 0.96 7.86
N TYR A 51 4.41 0.41 7.26
CA TYR A 51 3.36 -0.30 7.98
C TYR A 51 3.90 -1.51 8.74
N LEU A 52 4.72 -2.34 8.10
CA LEU A 52 5.32 -3.52 8.73
C LEU A 52 6.27 -3.15 9.86
N VAL A 53 7.04 -2.06 9.72
CA VAL A 53 7.89 -1.53 10.79
C VAL A 53 7.03 -1.05 11.96
N GLU A 54 5.96 -0.30 11.70
CA GLU A 54 5.05 0.17 12.75
C GLU A 54 4.33 -0.99 13.49
N LYS A 55 4.03 -2.09 12.79
CA LYS A 55 3.48 -3.30 13.40
C LYS A 55 4.53 -4.18 14.07
N GLY A 56 5.81 -3.79 14.09
CA GLY A 56 6.90 -4.57 14.68
C GLY A 56 7.17 -5.89 13.97
N ARG A 57 6.78 -6.02 12.69
CA ARG A 57 6.89 -7.26 11.90
C ARG A 57 8.17 -7.35 11.08
N ILE A 58 8.82 -6.21 10.83
CA ILE A 58 10.07 -6.14 10.08
C ILE A 58 11.04 -5.14 10.70
N LYS A 59 12.33 -5.42 10.56
CA LYS A 59 13.43 -4.47 10.77
C LYS A 59 14.14 -4.22 9.45
N ILE A 60 14.42 -2.95 9.14
CA ILE A 60 15.04 -2.52 7.88
C ILE A 60 16.47 -2.07 8.18
N TYR A 61 17.43 -2.54 7.40
CA TYR A 61 18.85 -2.24 7.57
C TYR A 61 19.43 -1.56 6.33
N LYS A 62 20.28 -0.56 6.53
CA LYS A 62 21.15 0.03 5.50
C LYS A 62 22.59 -0.11 5.98
N GLU A 63 23.45 -0.79 5.20
CA GLU A 63 24.88 -0.98 5.53
C GLU A 63 25.07 -1.48 6.98
N ASN A 64 24.30 -2.50 7.39
CA ASN A 64 24.25 -3.08 8.74
C ASN A 64 23.69 -2.19 9.86
N LYS A 65 23.33 -0.94 9.59
CA LYS A 65 22.64 -0.08 10.55
C LYS A 65 21.12 -0.23 10.41
N GLU A 66 20.43 -0.48 11.52
CA GLU A 66 18.96 -0.46 11.54
C GLU A 66 18.48 0.97 11.25
N VAL A 67 17.54 1.11 10.31
CA VAL A 67 16.93 2.38 9.93
C VAL A 67 15.69 2.58 10.78
N SER A 68 15.65 3.67 11.56
CA SER A 68 14.51 3.97 12.42
C SER A 68 13.27 4.32 11.61
N LYS A 69 12.09 4.20 12.25
CA LYS A 69 10.80 4.63 11.67
C LYS A 69 10.86 6.10 11.19
N ILE A 70 11.47 6.98 11.97
CA ILE A 70 11.56 8.41 11.67
C ILE A 70 12.45 8.65 10.44
N GLU A 71 13.58 7.93 10.33
CA GLU A 71 14.44 7.98 9.15
C GLU A 71 13.72 7.47 7.89
N LEU A 72 12.91 6.41 8.00
CA LEU A 72 12.09 5.91 6.89
C LEU A 72 11.04 6.93 6.44
N ILE A 73 10.31 7.54 7.37
CA ILE A 73 9.33 8.59 7.05
C ILE A 73 10.01 9.76 6.33
N SER A 74 11.16 10.21 6.84
CA SER A 74 11.95 11.28 6.22
C SER A 74 12.42 10.90 4.82
N LEU A 75 12.94 9.69 4.64
CA LEU A 75 13.40 9.17 3.35
C LEU A 75 12.26 9.11 2.32
N PHE A 76 11.12 8.54 2.69
CA PHE A 76 10.00 8.36 1.76
C PHE A 76 9.31 9.68 1.43
N SER A 77 9.13 10.57 2.42
CA SER A 77 8.51 11.89 2.20
C SER A 77 9.37 12.80 1.33
N LYS A 78 10.71 12.67 1.39
CA LYS A 78 11.63 13.38 0.48
C LYS A 78 11.51 12.91 -0.96
N ARG A 79 11.22 11.62 -1.17
CA ARG A 79 11.10 11.02 -2.50
C ARG A 79 9.72 11.26 -3.11
N ASP A 80 8.68 11.26 -2.29
CA ASP A 80 7.30 11.42 -2.71
C ASP A 80 6.56 12.37 -1.76
N PRO A 81 6.25 13.61 -2.20
CA PRO A 81 5.51 14.58 -1.38
C PRO A 81 4.11 14.09 -0.96
N LEU A 82 3.53 13.12 -1.67
CA LEU A 82 2.24 12.52 -1.34
C LEU A 82 2.37 11.30 -0.41
N PHE A 83 3.60 10.92 -0.02
CA PHE A 83 3.86 9.72 0.76
C PHE A 83 2.99 9.62 2.02
N TRP A 84 2.85 10.72 2.77
CA TRP A 84 2.06 10.71 3.99
C TRP A 84 0.59 10.37 3.74
N ILE A 85 0.01 10.95 2.68
CA ILE A 85 -1.39 10.71 2.29
C ILE A 85 -1.57 9.26 1.83
N LYS A 86 -0.63 8.77 1.01
CA LYS A 86 -0.58 7.37 0.56
C LYS A 86 -0.50 6.42 1.76
N TYR A 87 0.38 6.71 2.71
CA TYR A 87 0.56 5.91 3.91
C TYR A 87 -0.69 5.90 4.80
N THR A 88 -1.34 7.06 5.02
CA THR A 88 -2.59 7.13 5.78
C THR A 88 -3.66 6.22 5.18
N LEU A 89 -3.85 6.27 3.85
CA LEU A 89 -4.81 5.41 3.16
C LEU A 89 -4.42 3.92 3.24
N TYR A 90 -3.15 3.61 2.97
CA TYR A 90 -2.65 2.23 3.06
C TYR A 90 -2.86 1.65 4.47
N TYR A 91 -2.53 2.44 5.50
CA TYR A 91 -2.65 2.06 6.90
C TYR A 91 -4.11 1.76 7.26
N ASP A 92 -5.04 2.64 6.91
CA ASP A 92 -6.46 2.46 7.19
C ASP A 92 -7.02 1.22 6.48
N LEU A 93 -6.69 1.02 5.20
CA LEU A 93 -7.09 -0.17 4.44
C LEU A 93 -6.57 -1.46 5.09
N ARG A 94 -5.27 -1.52 5.44
CA ARG A 94 -4.69 -2.69 6.11
C ARG A 94 -5.32 -2.92 7.49
N LYS A 95 -5.56 -1.86 8.26
CA LYS A 95 -6.22 -1.93 9.58
C LYS A 95 -7.66 -2.47 9.48
N ARG A 96 -8.37 -2.16 8.39
CA ARG A 96 -9.71 -2.68 8.08
C ARG A 96 -9.73 -4.12 7.56
N GLY A 97 -8.58 -4.79 7.49
CA GLY A 97 -8.49 -6.19 7.08
C GLY A 97 -8.50 -6.38 5.56
N PHE A 98 -8.03 -5.39 4.80
CA PHE A 98 -7.80 -5.55 3.36
C PHE A 98 -6.38 -6.02 3.06
N ILE A 99 -6.24 -6.82 2.01
CA ILE A 99 -4.98 -6.99 1.31
C ILE A 99 -4.87 -5.86 0.30
N VAL A 100 -3.73 -5.18 0.31
CA VAL A 100 -3.52 -3.94 -0.42
C VAL A 100 -2.30 -4.09 -1.33
N LYS A 101 -2.47 -3.81 -2.62
CA LYS A 101 -1.39 -3.78 -3.62
C LYS A 101 -1.37 -2.43 -4.33
N GLU A 102 -0.21 -2.03 -4.82
CA GLU A 102 -0.05 -0.85 -5.67
C GLU A 102 -1.05 -0.86 -6.84
N GLY A 103 -1.65 0.31 -7.10
CA GLY A 103 -2.53 0.57 -8.23
C GLY A 103 -1.78 0.68 -9.56
N PHE A 104 -2.41 1.32 -10.54
CA PHE A 104 -1.87 1.40 -11.91
C PHE A 104 -1.36 2.78 -12.27
N SER A 105 -1.73 3.80 -11.49
CA SER A 105 -1.44 5.20 -11.80
C SER A 105 -0.21 5.70 -11.05
N SER A 106 0.61 6.50 -11.75
CA SER A 106 1.67 7.32 -11.16
C SER A 106 1.18 8.72 -10.76
N VAL A 107 -0.02 9.11 -11.21
CA VAL A 107 -0.58 10.46 -11.04
C VAL A 107 -1.57 10.51 -9.88
N THR A 108 -2.42 9.48 -9.77
CA THR A 108 -3.44 9.34 -8.72
C THR A 108 -3.00 8.33 -7.69
N ILE A 109 -3.37 8.56 -6.42
CA ILE A 109 -3.15 7.58 -5.36
C ILE A 109 -4.12 6.42 -5.60
N GLU A 110 -3.61 5.26 -5.99
CA GLU A 110 -4.44 4.11 -6.30
C GLU A 110 -3.93 2.86 -5.58
N TYR A 111 -4.87 2.13 -4.99
CA TYR A 111 -4.63 0.81 -4.45
C TYR A 111 -5.65 -0.20 -4.97
N ARG A 112 -5.16 -1.39 -5.28
CA ARG A 112 -6.00 -2.54 -5.57
C ARG A 112 -6.18 -3.32 -4.28
N VAL A 113 -7.43 -3.57 -3.90
CA VAL A 113 -7.72 -4.22 -2.64
C VAL A 113 -8.72 -5.35 -2.76
N ARG A 114 -8.62 -6.30 -1.84
CA ARG A 114 -9.63 -7.32 -1.55
C ARG A 114 -9.69 -7.57 -0.06
N LYS A 115 -10.82 -8.07 0.43
CA LYS A 115 -10.95 -8.37 1.85
C LYS A 115 -10.24 -9.69 2.17
N VAL A 116 -9.59 -9.77 3.32
CA VAL A 116 -9.04 -11.04 3.82
C VAL A 116 -10.18 -12.05 3.99
N GLY A 117 -9.97 -13.28 3.53
CA GLY A 117 -10.97 -14.35 3.61
C GLY A 117 -12.01 -14.36 2.48
N GLU A 118 -11.97 -13.43 1.52
CA GLU A 118 -12.75 -13.59 0.29
C GLU A 118 -12.19 -14.77 -0.54
N ASN A 119 -13.07 -15.66 -1.00
CA ASN A 119 -12.74 -16.87 -1.78
C ASN A 119 -12.08 -16.59 -3.15
N SER A 120 -11.95 -15.32 -3.51
CA SER A 120 -11.38 -14.86 -4.77
C SER A 120 -9.99 -14.30 -4.54
N SER A 121 -9.00 -14.80 -5.28
CA SER A 121 -7.66 -14.23 -5.34
C SER A 121 -7.62 -12.88 -6.09
N PHE A 122 -8.71 -12.50 -6.75
CA PHE A 122 -8.78 -11.28 -7.54
C PHE A 122 -8.94 -10.04 -6.65
N MET A 123 -8.14 -9.02 -6.92
CA MET A 123 -8.30 -7.70 -6.31
C MET A 123 -9.59 -7.06 -6.81
N LYS A 124 -10.63 -7.05 -5.96
CA LYS A 124 -12.02 -6.70 -6.29
C LYS A 124 -12.25 -5.21 -6.47
N TYR A 125 -11.58 -4.39 -5.66
CA TYR A 125 -11.80 -2.93 -5.64
C TYR A 125 -10.56 -2.20 -6.15
N LEU A 126 -10.79 -1.07 -6.82
CA LEU A 126 -9.78 -0.05 -7.06
C LEU A 126 -10.12 1.14 -6.17
N VAL A 127 -9.32 1.34 -5.12
CA VAL A 127 -9.46 2.48 -4.21
C VAL A 127 -8.62 3.63 -4.75
N ILE A 128 -9.27 4.78 -4.95
CA ILE A 128 -8.64 6.01 -5.44
C ILE A 128 -8.62 7.03 -4.29
N GLY A 129 -7.43 7.35 -3.81
CA GLY A 129 -7.21 8.35 -2.77
C GLY A 129 -7.22 9.77 -3.33
N LEU A 130 -8.08 10.62 -2.77
CA LEU A 130 -8.15 12.05 -3.08
C LEU A 130 -7.96 12.85 -1.80
N ARG A 131 -7.06 13.83 -1.82
CA ARG A 131 -6.90 14.77 -0.71
C ARG A 131 -8.02 15.80 -0.76
N GLU A 132 -8.58 16.15 0.40
CA GLU A 132 -9.49 17.27 0.53
C GLU A 132 -8.89 18.57 -0.06
N GLY A 133 -9.73 19.32 -0.77
CA GLY A 133 -9.34 20.55 -1.46
C GLY A 133 -8.61 20.33 -2.79
N LEU A 134 -8.37 19.08 -3.22
CA LEU A 134 -7.94 18.80 -4.59
C LEU A 134 -9.09 19.12 -5.55
N LYS A 135 -8.85 19.99 -6.53
CA LYS A 135 -9.78 20.22 -7.63
C LYS A 135 -9.66 19.07 -8.61
N VAL A 136 -10.75 18.35 -8.84
CA VAL A 136 -10.84 17.27 -9.84
C VAL A 136 -11.94 17.65 -10.81
N THR A 137 -11.64 17.61 -12.10
CA THR A 137 -12.61 17.83 -13.17
C THR A 137 -13.50 16.59 -13.37
N PHE A 138 -14.70 16.77 -13.93
CA PHE A 138 -15.56 15.65 -14.27
C PHE A 138 -14.89 14.66 -15.23
N ALA A 139 -14.11 15.16 -16.20
CA ALA A 139 -13.39 14.31 -17.15
C ALA A 139 -12.32 13.46 -16.45
N GLU A 140 -11.59 14.00 -15.47
CA GLU A 140 -10.64 13.21 -14.67
C GLU A 140 -11.35 12.14 -13.85
N LEU A 141 -12.48 12.48 -13.23
CA LEU A 141 -13.28 11.53 -12.47
C LEU A 141 -13.82 10.39 -13.36
N GLU A 142 -14.37 10.73 -14.52
CA GLU A 142 -14.87 9.77 -15.50
C GLU A 142 -13.75 8.84 -15.99
N ASN A 143 -12.56 9.37 -16.27
CA ASN A 143 -11.40 8.58 -16.67
C ASN A 143 -10.97 7.59 -15.58
N ILE A 144 -10.96 8.03 -14.32
CA ILE A 144 -10.64 7.18 -13.18
C ILE A 144 -11.65 6.03 -13.07
N VAL A 145 -12.96 6.34 -13.11
CA VAL A 145 -14.03 5.35 -13.03
C VAL A 145 -13.96 4.37 -14.19
N THR A 146 -13.81 4.86 -15.42
CA THR A 146 -13.71 4.04 -16.63
C THR A 146 -12.51 3.09 -16.56
N ARG A 147 -11.35 3.56 -16.09
CA ARG A 147 -10.16 2.71 -15.89
C ARG A 147 -10.41 1.60 -14.88
N ALA A 148 -11.08 1.90 -13.76
CA ALA A 148 -11.44 0.89 -12.76
C ALA A 148 -12.30 -0.21 -13.38
N LEU A 149 -13.36 0.17 -14.07
CA LEU A 149 -14.31 -0.74 -14.72
C LEU A 149 -13.63 -1.59 -15.81
N ARG A 150 -12.80 -0.98 -16.66
CA ARG A 150 -11.99 -1.71 -17.67
C ARG A 150 -11.06 -2.74 -17.04
N SER A 151 -10.55 -2.47 -15.85
CA SER A 151 -9.72 -3.41 -15.08
C SER A 151 -10.54 -4.44 -14.28
N ARG A 152 -11.85 -4.52 -14.55
CA ARG A 152 -12.86 -5.37 -13.87
C ARG A 152 -12.86 -5.17 -12.35
N LYS A 153 -12.74 -3.92 -11.91
CA LYS A 153 -12.75 -3.53 -10.49
C LYS A 153 -13.89 -2.58 -10.20
N ILE A 154 -14.38 -2.65 -8.98
CA ILE A 154 -15.35 -1.68 -8.44
C ILE A 154 -14.55 -0.44 -7.98
N PRO A 155 -14.80 0.75 -8.57
CA PRO A 155 -14.13 1.97 -8.14
C PRO A 155 -14.68 2.45 -6.79
N ILE A 156 -13.77 2.74 -5.87
CA ILE A 156 -14.06 3.32 -4.56
C ILE A 156 -13.23 4.60 -4.43
N MET A 157 -13.86 5.74 -4.19
CA MET A 157 -13.14 6.96 -3.83
C MET A 157 -12.89 6.99 -2.32
N ALA A 158 -11.67 7.31 -1.93
CA ALA A 158 -11.27 7.54 -0.55
C ALA A 158 -10.86 9.01 -0.39
N ILE A 159 -11.74 9.81 0.22
CA ILE A 159 -11.49 11.22 0.49
C ILE A 159 -10.78 11.36 1.83
N ILE A 160 -9.60 11.94 1.83
CA ILE A 160 -8.72 12.08 2.98
C ILE A 160 -8.70 13.55 3.39
N ASP A 161 -9.23 13.86 4.56
CA ASP A 161 -9.28 15.22 5.09
C ASP A 161 -7.92 15.67 5.69
N LYS A 162 -7.86 16.94 6.13
CA LYS A 162 -6.64 17.51 6.73
C LYS A 162 -6.23 16.87 8.05
N GLU A 163 -7.16 16.22 8.75
CA GLU A 163 -6.93 15.55 10.03
C GLU A 163 -6.54 14.07 9.83
N GLY A 164 -6.64 13.56 8.60
CA GLY A 164 -6.33 12.20 8.23
C GLY A 164 -7.53 11.24 8.34
N ASN A 165 -8.75 11.75 8.57
CA ASN A 165 -9.94 10.91 8.49
C ASN A 165 -10.22 10.56 7.02
N ILE A 166 -10.76 9.35 6.80
CA ILE A 166 -11.03 8.84 5.46
C ILE A 166 -12.50 8.49 5.31
N SER A 167 -13.13 9.11 4.31
CA SER A 167 -14.49 8.78 3.87
C SER A 167 -14.44 7.99 2.56
N TYR A 168 -15.15 6.86 2.51
CA TYR A 168 -15.18 5.98 1.34
C TYR A 168 -16.51 6.04 0.61
N TYR A 169 -16.48 6.24 -0.71
CA TYR A 169 -17.65 6.31 -1.57
C TYR A 169 -17.54 5.32 -2.71
N SER A 170 -18.58 4.49 -2.90
CA SER A 170 -18.73 3.71 -4.12
C SER A 170 -19.16 4.63 -5.25
N VAL A 171 -18.55 4.47 -6.43
CA VAL A 171 -18.88 5.27 -7.61
C VAL A 171 -19.27 4.33 -8.74
N SER A 172 -20.27 4.72 -9.52
CA SER A 172 -20.68 4.00 -10.73
C SER A 172 -21.10 5.00 -11.81
N PRO A 173 -21.05 4.60 -13.09
CA PRO A 173 -21.71 5.34 -14.14
C PRO A 173 -23.20 5.49 -13.82
N LEU A 174 -23.79 6.62 -14.24
CA LEU A 174 -25.24 6.77 -14.22
C LEU A 174 -25.80 5.84 -15.30
N THR A 175 -26.66 4.90 -14.90
CA THR A 175 -27.42 4.02 -15.81
C THR A 175 -28.82 4.57 -16.03
#